data_AF-A0A841HNI0-F1
#
_entry.id   AF-A0A841HNI0-F1
#
_cell.length_a   1.000
_cell.length_b   1.000
_cell.length_c   1.000
_cell.angle_alpha   90.00
_cell.angle_beta   90.00
_cell.angle_gamma   90.00
#
_symmetry.space_group_name_H-M   'P 1'
#
loop_
_entity.id
_entity.type
_entity.pdbx_description
1 polymer ?
#
loop_
_entity_poly.entity_id
_entity_poly.type
_entity_poly.pdbx_seq_one_letter_code
_entity_poly.pdbx_strand_id
1 'polypeptide(L)'
;MRIGVPKEIKNHEYRVGLVPAGVRELVEAGHEVLIQSTAGAGIDVTDAAYQAAGAKIVATAADVFAAADLVVKVKEPQLAECKMLRRGQTLFTYLHLAADSAQAKALMASGATAIAYETVTSADGSLPLLTPMSEVAGRMSVQVGAASLQKANGGLGVLLGGVPGVAPAKIVILGGGVSGTCSAEIAVGMRADVTIVDKSLKRLRQLDAIFGGKLKTVASTAEAIESLVTQADLVVGAVLVAGAAAPKLVTRAMVGKMKKGAVMVDISIDQGGCFETSRPTTHAEPTFVEEGVVHYCVTNMPGAVPRTSTFALTNATLPYVKALAAHGTQKALALDPHLLNGLNVFEGTITHEAVARDLGLPYRPYHVSQAHAA
;
A
#
# COMPACT_ATOMS: atom_id res chain seq x y z
N MET A 1 -23.63 12.02 -10.42
CA MET A 1 -23.13 10.87 -11.21
C MET A 1 -23.38 9.57 -10.46
N ARG A 2 -23.14 8.43 -11.10
CA ARG A 2 -23.23 7.09 -10.49
C ARG A 2 -21.84 6.61 -10.08
N ILE A 3 -21.68 6.25 -8.82
CA ILE A 3 -20.42 5.79 -8.23
C ILE A 3 -20.60 4.34 -7.83
N GLY A 4 -19.72 3.45 -8.31
CA GLY A 4 -19.80 2.02 -8.10
C GLY A 4 -18.67 1.49 -7.22
N VAL A 5 -19.01 0.62 -6.26
CA VAL A 5 -18.04 -0.08 -5.41
C VAL A 5 -18.30 -1.59 -5.52
N PRO A 6 -17.53 -2.31 -6.34
CA PRO A 6 -17.60 -3.76 -6.39
C PRO A 6 -16.93 -4.35 -5.14
N LYS A 7 -17.28 -5.60 -4.83
CA LYS A 7 -16.60 -6.42 -3.84
C LYS A 7 -15.20 -6.76 -4.35
N GLU A 8 -14.19 -6.66 -3.50
CA GLU A 8 -12.85 -7.09 -3.86
C GLU A 8 -12.78 -8.62 -4.04
N ILE A 9 -12.06 -9.05 -5.08
CA ILE A 9 -11.95 -10.47 -5.46
C ILE A 9 -10.52 -11.00 -5.41
N LYS A 10 -9.54 -10.14 -5.10
CA LYS A 10 -8.16 -10.59 -4.88
C LYS A 10 -8.10 -11.46 -3.63
N ASN A 11 -7.30 -12.53 -3.67
CA ASN A 11 -7.20 -13.46 -2.55
C ASN A 11 -6.79 -12.71 -1.26
N HIS A 12 -7.50 -13.01 -0.15
CA HIS A 12 -7.34 -12.35 1.15
C HIS A 12 -7.41 -10.81 1.10
N GLU A 13 -8.21 -10.26 0.19
CA GLU A 13 -8.58 -8.85 0.20
C GLU A 13 -9.96 -8.68 0.84
N TYR A 14 -9.97 -8.10 2.03
CA TYR A 14 -11.19 -7.93 2.84
C TYR A 14 -11.62 -6.46 2.97
N ARG A 15 -10.82 -5.53 2.44
CA ARG A 15 -11.15 -4.11 2.40
C ARG A 15 -12.19 -3.82 1.32
N VAL A 16 -12.75 -2.61 1.37
CA VAL A 16 -13.74 -2.10 0.42
C VAL A 16 -13.46 -0.64 0.05
N GLY A 17 -13.83 -0.23 -1.17
CA GLY A 17 -13.48 1.08 -1.74
C GLY A 17 -14.20 2.28 -1.10
N LEU A 18 -15.35 2.08 -0.45
CA LEU A 18 -16.05 3.10 0.34
C LEU A 18 -16.69 2.51 1.59
N VAL A 19 -16.75 3.32 2.64
CA VAL A 19 -17.47 3.05 3.90
C VAL A 19 -18.77 3.87 3.98
N PRO A 20 -19.74 3.50 4.85
CA PRO A 20 -21.02 4.20 4.94
C PRO A 20 -20.92 5.72 5.13
N ALA A 21 -19.92 6.21 5.87
CA ALA A 21 -19.70 7.66 6.02
C ALA A 21 -19.39 8.34 4.68
N GLY A 22 -18.52 7.75 3.85
CA GLY A 22 -18.21 8.28 2.52
C GLY A 22 -19.39 8.14 1.55
N VAL A 23 -20.18 7.07 1.68
CA VAL A 23 -21.44 6.92 0.91
C VAL A 23 -22.39 8.07 1.23
N ARG A 24 -22.62 8.35 2.50
CA ARG A 24 -23.54 9.42 2.94
C ARG A 24 -23.12 10.78 2.38
N GLU A 25 -21.84 11.11 2.47
CA GLU A 25 -21.28 12.35 1.91
C GLU A 25 -21.54 12.51 0.40
N LEU A 26 -21.44 11.41 -0.36
CA LEU A 26 -21.67 11.42 -1.81
C LEU A 26 -23.16 11.50 -2.16
N VAL A 27 -24.02 10.83 -1.39
CA VAL A 27 -25.47 10.89 -1.56
C VAL A 27 -26.01 12.27 -1.20
N GLU A 28 -25.55 12.87 -0.10
CA GLU A 28 -25.91 14.24 0.30
C GLU A 28 -25.44 15.28 -0.74
N ALA A 29 -24.36 14.99 -1.48
CA ALA A 29 -23.90 15.78 -2.63
C ALA A 29 -24.70 15.51 -3.94
N GLY A 30 -25.76 14.70 -3.89
CA GLY A 30 -26.63 14.41 -5.04
C GLY A 30 -26.10 13.35 -6.01
N HIS A 31 -25.20 12.47 -5.57
CA HIS A 31 -24.71 11.35 -6.37
C HIS A 31 -25.43 10.04 -6.01
N GLU A 32 -25.54 9.13 -6.98
CA GLU A 32 -26.04 7.78 -6.74
C GLU A 32 -24.86 6.87 -6.42
N VAL A 33 -24.92 6.11 -5.32
CA VAL A 33 -23.88 5.16 -4.93
C VAL A 33 -24.40 3.74 -5.03
N LEU A 34 -23.73 2.92 -5.84
CA LEU A 34 -24.00 1.50 -6.06
C LEU A 34 -22.96 0.68 -5.30
N ILE A 35 -23.40 -0.16 -4.37
CA ILE A 35 -22.53 -1.08 -3.62
C ILE A 35 -22.90 -2.51 -4.01
N GLN A 36 -21.92 -3.32 -4.40
CA GLN A 36 -22.17 -4.76 -4.57
C GLN A 36 -22.54 -5.37 -3.22
N SER A 37 -23.56 -6.24 -3.21
CA SER A 37 -23.94 -6.99 -2.02
C SER A 37 -22.73 -7.70 -1.40
N THR A 38 -22.60 -7.61 -0.09
CA THR A 38 -21.50 -8.15 0.73
C THR A 38 -20.13 -7.51 0.50
N ALA A 39 -20.02 -6.40 -0.23
CA ALA A 39 -18.73 -5.74 -0.46
C ALA A 39 -18.03 -5.30 0.83
N GLY A 40 -18.77 -4.81 1.83
CA GLY A 40 -18.20 -4.41 3.13
C GLY A 40 -18.18 -5.51 4.20
N ALA A 41 -18.52 -6.76 3.86
CA ALA A 41 -18.57 -7.83 4.85
C ALA A 41 -17.22 -8.07 5.54
N GLY A 42 -16.10 -7.88 4.82
CA GLY A 42 -14.75 -8.04 5.37
C GLY A 42 -14.33 -6.98 6.40
N ILE A 43 -15.13 -5.93 6.60
CA ILE A 43 -14.93 -4.89 7.62
C ILE A 43 -16.08 -4.81 8.63
N ASP A 44 -16.91 -5.85 8.69
CA ASP A 44 -18.14 -5.93 9.49
C ASP A 44 -19.15 -4.82 9.18
N VAL A 45 -19.25 -4.42 7.90
CA VAL A 45 -20.27 -3.48 7.42
C VAL A 45 -21.27 -4.23 6.56
N THR A 46 -22.52 -4.25 7.00
CA THR A 46 -23.62 -4.95 6.33
C THR A 46 -24.19 -4.13 5.17
N ASP A 47 -24.85 -4.82 4.24
CA ASP A 47 -25.61 -4.17 3.16
C ASP A 47 -26.64 -3.18 3.70
N ALA A 48 -27.31 -3.53 4.82
CA ALA A 48 -28.26 -2.64 5.50
C ALA A 48 -27.61 -1.34 6.00
N ALA A 49 -26.35 -1.37 6.45
CA ALA A 49 -25.63 -0.17 6.86
C ALA A 49 -25.31 0.74 5.66
N TYR A 50 -25.01 0.17 4.50
CA TYR A 50 -24.85 0.93 3.25
C TYR A 50 -26.19 1.52 2.77
N GLN A 51 -27.28 0.76 2.85
CA GLN A 51 -28.63 1.26 2.51
C GLN A 51 -29.04 2.41 3.44
N ALA A 52 -28.78 2.29 4.75
CA ALA A 52 -29.05 3.36 5.71
C ALA A 52 -28.24 4.64 5.43
N ALA A 53 -27.07 4.53 4.79
CA ALA A 53 -26.28 5.65 4.31
C ALA A 53 -26.74 6.19 2.94
N GLY A 54 -27.77 5.60 2.32
CA GLY A 54 -28.35 6.04 1.06
C GLY A 54 -27.82 5.32 -0.19
N ALA A 55 -26.97 4.29 -0.06
CA ALA A 55 -26.55 3.50 -1.21
C ALA A 55 -27.64 2.54 -1.70
N LYS A 56 -27.58 2.25 -2.99
CA LYS A 56 -28.31 1.15 -3.62
C LYS A 56 -27.44 -0.10 -3.64
N ILE A 57 -27.96 -1.19 -3.08
CA ILE A 57 -27.29 -2.49 -3.14
C ILE A 57 -27.62 -3.15 -4.48
N VAL A 58 -26.59 -3.65 -5.15
CA VAL A 58 -26.72 -4.42 -6.40
C VAL A 58 -26.15 -5.82 -6.23
N ALA A 59 -26.70 -6.79 -6.95
CA ALA A 59 -26.40 -8.20 -6.70
C ALA A 59 -24.99 -8.59 -7.16
N THR A 60 -24.56 -8.10 -8.32
CA THR A 60 -23.32 -8.57 -8.96
C THR A 60 -22.33 -7.45 -9.24
N ALA A 61 -21.06 -7.81 -9.37
CA ALA A 61 -20.03 -6.88 -9.85
C ALA A 61 -20.37 -6.35 -11.25
N ALA A 62 -20.92 -7.20 -12.12
CA ALA A 62 -21.32 -6.81 -13.47
C ALA A 62 -22.35 -5.66 -13.45
N ASP A 63 -23.31 -5.68 -12.52
CA ASP A 63 -24.27 -4.59 -12.34
C ASP A 63 -23.59 -3.27 -11.93
N VAL A 64 -22.62 -3.35 -11.02
CA VAL A 64 -21.82 -2.18 -10.60
C VAL A 64 -21.07 -1.61 -11.81
N PHE A 65 -20.29 -2.44 -12.48
CA PHE A 65 -19.48 -2.02 -13.61
C PHE A 65 -20.37 -1.47 -14.72
N ALA A 66 -21.47 -2.14 -15.08
CA ALA A 66 -22.40 -1.73 -16.14
C ALA A 66 -23.07 -0.36 -15.91
N ALA A 67 -23.31 0.04 -14.66
CA ALA A 67 -24.05 1.26 -14.34
C ALA A 67 -23.16 2.44 -13.90
N ALA A 68 -22.01 2.20 -13.27
CA ALA A 68 -21.20 3.26 -12.67
C ALA A 68 -20.50 4.15 -13.70
N ASP A 69 -20.44 5.45 -13.44
CA ASP A 69 -19.60 6.40 -14.18
C ASP A 69 -18.18 6.45 -13.57
N LEU A 70 -18.10 6.35 -12.23
CA LEU A 70 -16.86 6.22 -11.44
C LEU A 70 -16.88 4.91 -10.66
N VAL A 71 -15.87 4.05 -10.85
CA VAL A 71 -15.66 2.84 -10.07
C VAL A 71 -14.54 3.07 -9.06
N VAL A 72 -14.84 2.86 -7.77
CA VAL A 72 -13.88 2.99 -6.67
C VAL A 72 -13.59 1.61 -6.10
N LYS A 73 -12.31 1.22 -6.14
CA LYS A 73 -11.82 -0.09 -5.68
C LYS A 73 -10.62 0.08 -4.76
N VAL A 74 -10.28 -0.95 -4.00
CA VAL A 74 -9.03 -0.99 -3.22
C VAL A 74 -7.89 -1.52 -4.07
N LYS A 75 -8.02 -2.73 -4.62
CA LYS A 75 -6.95 -3.39 -5.37
C LYS A 75 -7.19 -3.30 -6.86
N GLU A 76 -6.11 -3.58 -7.58
CA GLU A 76 -6.08 -3.55 -9.02
C GLU A 76 -7.13 -4.51 -9.61
N PRO A 77 -7.86 -4.10 -10.67
CA PRO A 77 -8.89 -4.95 -11.24
C PRO A 77 -8.25 -6.22 -11.81
N GLN A 78 -8.83 -7.36 -11.47
CA GLN A 78 -8.39 -8.62 -12.07
C GLN A 78 -8.80 -8.64 -13.54
N LEU A 79 -8.16 -9.47 -14.37
CA LEU A 79 -8.40 -9.49 -15.82
C LEU A 79 -9.88 -9.67 -16.21
N ALA A 80 -10.67 -10.37 -15.39
CA ALA A 80 -12.11 -10.51 -15.59
C ALA A 80 -12.87 -9.19 -15.34
N GLU A 81 -12.48 -8.42 -14.33
CA GLU A 81 -13.03 -7.08 -14.04
C GLU A 81 -12.61 -6.06 -15.11
N CYS A 82 -11.37 -6.15 -15.62
CA CYS A 82 -10.91 -5.27 -16.71
C CYS A 82 -11.80 -5.38 -17.96
N LYS A 83 -12.36 -6.56 -18.24
CA LYS A 83 -13.30 -6.78 -19.37
C LYS A 83 -14.68 -6.15 -19.14
N MET A 84 -15.03 -5.82 -17.89
CA MET A 84 -16.30 -5.17 -17.54
C MET A 84 -16.19 -3.64 -17.61
N LEU A 85 -14.97 -3.10 -17.60
CA LEU A 85 -14.70 -1.67 -17.79
C LEU A 85 -15.03 -1.25 -19.24
N ARG A 86 -15.38 0.02 -19.40
CA ARG A 86 -15.76 0.60 -20.70
C ARG A 86 -15.20 2.00 -20.90
N ARG A 87 -15.14 2.44 -22.15
CA ARG A 87 -14.88 3.84 -22.52
C ARG A 87 -15.89 4.78 -21.84
N GLY A 88 -15.39 5.92 -21.36
CA GLY A 88 -16.17 6.92 -20.63
C GLY A 88 -16.35 6.64 -19.13
N GLN A 89 -15.90 5.48 -18.65
CA GLN A 89 -15.88 5.15 -17.23
C GLN A 89 -14.50 5.48 -16.61
N THR A 90 -14.52 5.93 -15.36
CA THR A 90 -13.30 6.17 -14.59
C THR A 90 -13.13 5.09 -13.53
N LEU A 91 -11.94 4.52 -13.44
CA LEU A 91 -11.51 3.61 -12.40
C LEU A 91 -10.53 4.34 -11.48
N PHE A 92 -10.77 4.32 -10.18
CA PHE A 92 -9.91 4.94 -9.17
C PHE A 92 -9.56 3.92 -8.07
N THR A 93 -8.32 3.43 -8.09
CA THR A 93 -7.84 2.32 -7.24
C THR A 93 -6.31 2.21 -7.20
N TYR A 94 -5.72 1.26 -6.46
CA TYR A 94 -4.30 0.90 -6.64
C TYR A 94 -4.13 0.08 -7.93
N LEU A 95 -3.11 0.36 -8.76
CA LEU A 95 -2.90 -0.40 -10.01
C LEU A 95 -1.58 -1.17 -10.04
N HIS A 96 -0.47 -0.57 -9.62
CA HIS A 96 0.88 -1.12 -9.68
C HIS A 96 1.31 -1.57 -11.09
N LEU A 97 0.89 -0.83 -12.13
CA LEU A 97 1.01 -1.26 -13.53
C LEU A 97 2.44 -1.58 -13.99
N ALA A 98 3.46 -0.91 -13.45
CA ALA A 98 4.85 -1.10 -13.87
C ALA A 98 5.32 -2.57 -13.76
N ALA A 99 4.67 -3.38 -12.92
CA ALA A 99 4.99 -4.80 -12.75
C ALA A 99 4.00 -5.77 -13.46
N ASP A 100 2.93 -5.27 -14.10
CA ASP A 100 1.87 -6.10 -14.68
C ASP A 100 1.46 -5.65 -16.10
N SER A 101 2.19 -6.16 -17.10
CA SER A 101 1.91 -5.91 -18.52
C SER A 101 0.53 -6.42 -18.96
N ALA A 102 0.04 -7.51 -18.37
CA ALA A 102 -1.24 -8.10 -18.76
C ALA A 102 -2.40 -7.21 -18.33
N GLN A 103 -2.36 -6.71 -17.09
CA GLN A 103 -3.35 -5.75 -16.61
C GLN A 103 -3.28 -4.44 -17.37
N ALA A 104 -2.10 -3.87 -17.60
CA ALA A 104 -1.96 -2.63 -18.35
C ALA A 104 -2.61 -2.71 -19.75
N LYS A 105 -2.34 -3.80 -20.49
CA LYS A 105 -2.96 -4.06 -21.79
C LYS A 105 -4.48 -4.24 -21.70
N ALA A 106 -4.97 -4.92 -20.67
CA ALA A 106 -6.41 -5.11 -20.46
C ALA A 106 -7.13 -3.78 -20.15
N LEU A 107 -6.53 -2.91 -19.34
CA LEU A 107 -7.04 -1.56 -19.07
C LEU A 107 -7.04 -0.71 -20.33
N MET A 108 -5.96 -0.75 -21.12
CA MET A 108 -5.92 -0.06 -22.41
C MET A 108 -7.04 -0.56 -23.34
N ALA A 109 -7.24 -1.88 -23.45
CA ALA A 109 -8.28 -2.46 -24.30
C ALA A 109 -9.70 -2.05 -23.87
N SER A 110 -9.94 -1.83 -22.57
CA SER A 110 -11.25 -1.36 -22.08
C SER A 110 -11.60 0.07 -22.51
N GLY A 111 -10.58 0.89 -22.81
CA GLY A 111 -10.74 2.31 -23.11
C GLY A 111 -11.15 3.17 -21.92
N ALA A 112 -11.21 2.62 -20.70
CA ALA A 112 -11.51 3.36 -19.48
C ALA A 112 -10.39 4.35 -19.11
N THR A 113 -10.73 5.34 -18.28
CA THR A 113 -9.77 6.22 -17.63
C THR A 113 -9.36 5.62 -16.30
N ALA A 114 -8.08 5.29 -16.09
CA ALA A 114 -7.61 4.67 -14.86
C ALA A 114 -6.65 5.60 -14.11
N ILE A 115 -7.00 5.91 -12.86
CA ILE A 115 -6.24 6.75 -11.94
C ILE A 115 -5.75 5.86 -10.79
N ALA A 116 -4.43 5.82 -10.60
CA ALA A 116 -3.75 5.00 -9.61
C ALA A 116 -3.49 5.76 -8.31
N TYR A 117 -3.99 5.24 -7.19
CA TYR A 117 -3.78 5.80 -5.85
C TYR A 117 -2.31 6.08 -5.54
N GLU A 118 -1.43 5.12 -5.82
CA GLU A 118 -0.01 5.16 -5.50
C GLU A 118 0.81 6.16 -6.34
N THR A 119 0.19 6.77 -7.35
CA THR A 119 0.82 7.80 -8.20
C THR A 119 0.18 9.18 -8.01
N VAL A 120 -0.90 9.29 -7.23
CA VAL A 120 -1.39 10.60 -6.77
C VAL A 120 -0.36 11.19 -5.83
N THR A 121 -0.02 12.46 -6.07
CA THR A 121 1.02 13.18 -5.32
C THR A 121 0.42 14.22 -4.37
N SER A 122 1.27 14.99 -3.70
CA SER A 122 0.90 16.18 -2.91
C SER A 122 1.93 17.29 -3.16
N ALA A 123 1.60 18.52 -2.74
CA ALA A 123 2.46 19.70 -2.91
C ALA A 123 3.83 19.56 -2.21
N ASP A 124 3.90 18.75 -1.15
CA ASP A 124 5.13 18.43 -0.42
C ASP A 124 5.93 17.27 -1.04
N GLY A 125 5.48 16.74 -2.18
CA GLY A 125 6.08 15.60 -2.88
C GLY A 125 5.73 14.25 -2.27
N SER A 126 4.83 14.18 -1.28
CA SER A 126 4.37 12.92 -0.70
C SER A 126 3.37 12.18 -1.61
N LEU A 127 3.07 10.93 -1.25
CA LEU A 127 2.06 10.09 -1.90
C LEU A 127 0.88 9.90 -0.93
N PRO A 128 -0.07 10.86 -0.85
CA PRO A 128 -1.05 10.93 0.24
C PRO A 128 -1.95 9.69 0.32
N LEU A 129 -2.21 9.04 -0.81
CA LEU A 129 -3.05 7.83 -0.86
C LEU A 129 -2.26 6.55 -0.58
N LEU A 130 -0.91 6.59 -0.57
CA LEU A 130 -0.06 5.46 -0.19
C LEU A 130 0.37 5.54 1.29
N THR A 131 0.49 6.76 1.83
CA THR A 131 0.83 7.02 3.24
C THR A 131 0.03 6.17 4.23
N PRO A 132 -1.32 6.12 4.22
CA PRO A 132 -2.06 5.34 5.21
C PRO A 132 -1.75 3.83 5.15
N MET A 133 -1.49 3.29 3.96
CA MET A 133 -1.11 1.87 3.82
C MET A 133 0.32 1.62 4.31
N SER A 134 1.21 2.59 4.11
CA SER A 134 2.58 2.57 4.63
C SER A 134 2.58 2.62 6.16
N GLU A 135 1.73 3.44 6.78
CA GLU A 135 1.56 3.49 8.24
C GLU A 135 1.09 2.14 8.79
N VAL A 136 0.04 1.56 8.18
CA VAL A 136 -0.48 0.24 8.59
C VAL A 136 0.60 -0.83 8.44
N ALA A 137 1.26 -0.92 7.29
CA ALA A 137 2.30 -1.92 7.04
C ALA A 137 3.48 -1.77 8.00
N GLY A 138 3.91 -0.53 8.28
CA GLY A 138 4.95 -0.22 9.27
C GLY A 138 4.58 -0.73 10.66
N ARG A 139 3.39 -0.40 11.15
CA ARG A 139 2.93 -0.86 12.48
C ARG A 139 2.78 -2.37 12.56
N MET A 140 2.25 -2.99 11.51
CA MET A 140 2.09 -4.43 11.42
C MET A 140 3.42 -5.18 11.37
N SER A 141 4.46 -4.60 10.75
CA SER A 141 5.75 -5.27 10.55
C SER A 141 6.36 -5.77 11.86
N VAL A 142 6.23 -4.98 12.93
CA VAL A 142 6.72 -5.37 14.26
C VAL A 142 5.83 -6.43 14.90
N GLN A 143 4.51 -6.37 14.69
CA GLN A 143 3.58 -7.37 15.23
C GLN A 143 3.81 -8.74 14.59
N VAL A 144 3.89 -8.80 13.26
CA VAL A 144 4.18 -10.05 12.54
C VAL A 144 5.62 -10.51 12.77
N GLY A 145 6.56 -9.58 12.93
CA GLY A 145 7.94 -9.87 13.33
C GLY A 145 8.01 -10.51 14.71
N ALA A 146 7.28 -9.97 15.69
CA ALA A 146 7.19 -10.53 17.04
C ALA A 146 6.57 -11.92 17.04
N ALA A 147 5.49 -12.13 16.27
CA ALA A 147 4.88 -13.44 16.12
C ALA A 147 5.85 -14.44 15.47
N SER A 148 6.50 -14.04 14.37
CA SER A 148 7.47 -14.89 13.66
C SER A 148 8.72 -15.21 14.50
N LEU A 149 9.08 -14.34 15.46
CA LEU A 149 10.16 -14.57 16.40
C LEU A 149 9.88 -15.68 17.41
N GLN A 150 8.61 -16.06 17.62
CA GLN A 150 8.27 -17.14 18.54
C GLN A 150 8.82 -18.48 18.05
N LYS A 151 9.27 -19.32 18.98
CA LYS A 151 9.91 -20.61 18.65
C LYS A 151 8.99 -21.55 17.88
N ALA A 152 7.70 -21.52 18.21
CA ALA A 152 6.66 -22.30 17.52
C ALA A 152 6.51 -21.93 16.03
N ASN A 153 6.91 -20.71 15.64
CA ASN A 153 6.85 -20.20 14.27
C ASN A 153 8.22 -20.24 13.56
N GLY A 154 9.20 -20.97 14.12
CA GLY A 154 10.54 -21.13 13.55
C GLY A 154 11.56 -20.06 13.97
N GLY A 155 11.13 -19.03 14.71
CA GLY A 155 11.99 -17.95 15.16
C GLY A 155 12.95 -18.32 16.31
N LEU A 156 13.77 -17.34 16.71
CA LEU A 156 14.74 -17.46 17.80
C LEU A 156 14.11 -17.80 19.16
N GLY A 157 12.84 -17.48 19.37
CA GLY A 157 12.16 -17.56 20.66
C GLY A 157 12.39 -16.34 21.55
N VAL A 158 12.57 -15.15 20.96
CA VAL A 158 12.86 -13.91 21.70
C VAL A 158 11.60 -13.06 21.86
N LEU A 159 11.33 -12.63 23.09
CA LEU A 159 10.30 -11.64 23.40
C LEU A 159 10.84 -10.22 23.17
N LEU A 160 10.12 -9.40 22.39
CA LEU A 160 10.63 -8.08 21.99
C LEU A 160 11.08 -7.19 23.15
N GLY A 161 10.28 -7.07 24.20
CA GLY A 161 10.59 -6.20 25.34
C GLY A 161 11.48 -6.82 26.41
N GLY A 162 11.84 -8.10 26.28
CA GLY A 162 12.45 -8.86 27.37
C GLY A 162 11.60 -8.81 28.65
N VAL A 163 12.26 -8.98 29.79
CA VAL A 163 11.71 -8.81 31.14
C VAL A 163 12.83 -8.33 32.07
N PRO A 164 12.56 -7.77 33.26
CA PRO A 164 13.63 -7.39 34.19
C PRO A 164 14.64 -8.53 34.42
N GLY A 165 15.93 -8.29 34.12
CA GLY A 165 17.00 -9.28 34.17
C GLY A 165 17.29 -10.01 32.84
N VAL A 166 16.49 -9.79 31.79
CA VAL A 166 16.64 -10.39 30.46
C VAL A 166 16.63 -9.31 29.39
N ALA A 167 17.60 -9.34 28.48
CA ALA A 167 17.72 -8.33 27.43
C ALA A 167 16.52 -8.33 26.46
N PRO A 168 16.11 -7.16 25.93
CA PRO A 168 15.11 -7.06 24.88
C PRO A 168 15.67 -7.51 23.52
N ALA A 169 14.78 -7.71 22.55
CA ALA A 169 15.17 -8.00 21.17
C ALA A 169 15.87 -6.78 20.52
N LYS A 170 16.88 -7.05 19.69
CA LYS A 170 17.52 -6.07 18.82
C LYS A 170 16.77 -5.98 17.49
N ILE A 171 16.17 -4.83 17.22
CA ILE A 171 15.42 -4.55 15.99
C ILE A 171 16.19 -3.54 15.13
N VAL A 172 16.44 -3.90 13.87
CA VAL A 172 17.03 -3.00 12.87
C VAL A 172 15.98 -2.66 11.82
N ILE A 173 15.73 -1.37 11.59
CA ILE A 173 14.80 -0.87 10.58
C ILE A 173 15.61 -0.20 9.48
N LEU A 174 15.50 -0.70 8.25
CA LEU A 174 16.14 -0.12 7.08
C LEU A 174 15.15 0.81 6.37
N GLY A 175 15.40 2.12 6.45
CA GLY A 175 14.53 3.16 5.91
C GLY A 175 13.78 3.91 7.00
N GLY A 176 13.93 5.24 7.01
CA GLY A 176 13.33 6.18 7.96
C GLY A 176 12.05 6.83 7.46
N GLY A 177 11.47 6.38 6.34
CA GLY A 177 10.22 6.90 5.79
C GLY A 177 9.00 6.60 6.67
N VAL A 178 7.80 6.72 6.11
CA VAL A 178 6.53 6.50 6.83
C VAL A 178 6.49 5.12 7.48
N SER A 179 6.65 4.04 6.70
CA SER A 179 6.62 2.66 7.23
C SER A 179 7.68 2.42 8.29
N GLY A 180 8.91 2.91 8.08
CA GLY A 180 10.00 2.76 9.04
C GLY A 180 9.76 3.51 10.35
N THR A 181 9.18 4.70 10.28
CA THR A 181 8.81 5.50 11.46
C THR A 181 7.73 4.81 12.28
N CYS A 182 6.68 4.33 11.62
CA CYS A 182 5.62 3.57 12.27
C CYS A 182 6.11 2.23 12.82
N SER A 183 7.07 1.59 12.17
CA SER A 183 7.75 0.40 12.71
C SER A 183 8.51 0.76 14.00
N ALA A 184 9.25 1.87 13.99
CA ALA A 184 9.97 2.33 15.17
C ALA A 184 9.03 2.69 16.33
N GLU A 185 7.89 3.33 16.06
CA GLU A 185 6.84 3.62 17.06
C GLU A 185 6.40 2.36 17.81
N ILE A 186 6.04 1.30 17.07
CA ILE A 186 5.57 0.06 17.67
C ILE A 186 6.71 -0.68 18.36
N ALA A 187 7.89 -0.75 17.75
CA ALA A 187 9.06 -1.42 18.32
C ALA A 187 9.52 -0.79 19.65
N VAL A 188 9.62 0.54 19.70
CA VAL A 188 9.94 1.28 20.93
C VAL A 188 8.82 1.13 21.96
N GLY A 189 7.55 1.16 21.52
CA GLY A 189 6.40 0.91 22.39
C GLY A 189 6.40 -0.49 23.03
N MET A 190 6.89 -1.49 22.30
CA MET A 190 7.11 -2.86 22.78
C MET A 190 8.43 -3.02 23.57
N ARG A 191 9.14 -1.91 23.85
CA ARG A 191 10.38 -1.84 24.64
C ARG A 191 11.56 -2.61 24.05
N ALA A 192 11.59 -2.78 22.73
CA ALA A 192 12.74 -3.36 22.04
C ALA A 192 13.94 -2.41 22.01
N ASP A 193 15.14 -2.94 21.75
CA ASP A 193 16.31 -2.15 21.39
C ASP A 193 16.29 -1.85 19.89
N VAL A 194 15.94 -0.61 19.52
CA VAL A 194 15.64 -0.26 18.13
C VAL A 194 16.73 0.62 17.53
N THR A 195 17.17 0.25 16.33
CA THR A 195 18.06 1.05 15.49
C THR A 195 17.43 1.28 14.12
N ILE A 196 17.36 2.54 13.68
CA ILE A 196 16.90 2.90 12.33
C ILE A 196 18.07 3.39 11.48
N VAL A 197 18.14 2.89 10.25
CA VAL A 197 19.20 3.18 9.28
C VAL A 197 18.62 3.93 8.10
N ASP A 198 19.16 5.10 7.78
CA ASP A 198 18.70 5.92 6.65
C ASP A 198 19.87 6.69 6.00
N LYS A 199 19.73 7.05 4.71
CA LYS A 199 20.72 7.86 3.98
C LYS A 199 20.60 9.35 4.32
N SER A 200 19.40 9.81 4.66
CA SER A 200 19.09 11.21 4.94
C SER A 200 19.42 11.57 6.38
N LEU A 201 20.54 12.29 6.57
CA LEU A 201 20.89 12.85 7.88
C LEU A 201 19.83 13.83 8.41
N LYS A 202 19.11 14.52 7.52
CA LYS A 202 17.95 15.35 7.90
C LYS A 202 16.86 14.47 8.53
N ARG A 203 16.55 13.32 7.91
CA ARG A 203 15.52 12.41 8.43
C ARG A 203 15.94 11.78 9.75
N LEU A 204 17.19 11.34 9.89
CA LEU A 204 17.71 10.79 11.13
C LEU A 204 17.62 11.80 12.29
N ARG A 205 17.96 13.09 12.06
CA ARG A 205 17.78 14.15 13.07
C ARG A 205 16.31 14.35 13.49
N GLN A 206 15.38 14.25 12.55
CA GLN A 206 13.95 14.33 12.87
C GLN A 206 13.51 13.15 13.75
N LEU A 207 13.93 11.94 13.40
CA LEU A 207 13.61 10.73 14.16
C LEU A 207 14.21 10.78 15.56
N ASP A 208 15.46 11.20 15.71
CA ASP A 208 16.10 11.38 17.01
C ASP A 208 15.31 12.35 17.91
N ALA A 209 14.87 13.48 17.35
CA ALA A 209 14.04 14.45 18.07
C ALA A 209 12.65 13.90 18.47
N ILE A 210 12.00 13.12 17.59
CA ILE A 210 10.69 12.51 17.85
C ILE A 210 10.78 11.49 19.00
N PHE A 211 11.81 10.65 18.99
CA PHE A 211 11.94 9.53 19.94
C PHE A 211 12.74 9.88 21.20
N GLY A 212 13.33 11.07 21.27
CA GLY A 212 14.03 11.59 22.45
C GLY A 212 15.17 10.66 22.91
N GLY A 213 15.98 10.17 21.96
CA GLY A 213 17.10 9.26 22.23
C GLY A 213 16.73 7.80 22.54
N LYS A 214 15.44 7.43 22.56
CA LYS A 214 15.01 6.03 22.73
C LYS A 214 15.23 5.16 21.49
N LEU A 215 15.43 5.79 20.33
CA LEU A 215 15.70 5.16 19.05
C LEU A 215 17.12 5.52 18.62
N LYS A 216 17.95 4.51 18.32
CA LYS A 216 19.28 4.75 17.75
C LYS A 216 19.12 5.10 16.27
N THR A 217 19.75 6.18 15.82
CA THR A 217 19.72 6.60 14.41
C THR A 217 21.12 6.44 13.81
N VAL A 218 21.23 5.75 12.67
CA VAL A 218 22.53 5.40 12.06
C VAL A 218 22.51 5.73 10.56
N ALA A 219 23.60 6.32 10.08
CA ALA A 219 23.78 6.60 8.66
C ALA A 219 23.93 5.30 7.85
N SER A 220 23.26 5.23 6.70
CA SER A 220 23.26 4.06 5.83
C SER A 220 24.58 3.90 5.06
N THR A 221 25.53 3.17 5.64
CA THR A 221 26.73 2.66 4.97
C THR A 221 26.66 1.13 4.85
N ALA A 222 27.38 0.54 3.89
CA ALA A 222 27.42 -0.91 3.72
C ALA A 222 27.93 -1.64 4.98
N GLU A 223 28.98 -1.10 5.61
CA GLU A 223 29.54 -1.61 6.86
C GLU A 223 28.53 -1.55 8.01
N ALA A 224 27.82 -0.43 8.16
CA ALA A 224 26.82 -0.28 9.21
C ALA A 224 25.66 -1.27 9.02
N ILE A 225 25.17 -1.44 7.79
CA ILE A 225 24.10 -2.40 7.48
C ILE A 225 24.56 -3.82 7.81
N GLU A 226 25.74 -4.25 7.33
CA GLU A 226 26.25 -5.59 7.59
C GLU A 226 26.39 -5.87 9.09
N SER A 227 27.01 -4.94 9.83
CA SER A 227 27.23 -5.08 11.27
C SER A 227 25.92 -5.14 12.07
N LEU A 228 24.95 -4.28 11.74
CA LEU A 228 23.67 -4.21 12.45
C LEU A 228 22.78 -5.41 12.14
N VAL A 229 22.63 -5.77 10.86
CA VAL A 229 21.75 -6.87 10.42
C VAL A 229 22.21 -8.21 10.97
N THR A 230 23.51 -8.49 10.98
CA THR A 230 24.05 -9.76 11.50
C THR A 230 23.82 -9.94 13.01
N GLN A 231 23.69 -8.84 13.75
CA GLN A 231 23.44 -8.84 15.20
C GLN A 231 21.95 -8.75 15.57
N ALA A 232 21.08 -8.45 14.62
CA ALA A 232 19.65 -8.26 14.84
C ALA A 232 18.93 -9.58 15.14
N ASP A 233 17.86 -9.47 15.94
CA ASP A 233 16.89 -10.55 16.11
C ASP A 233 15.75 -10.40 15.09
N LEU A 234 15.38 -9.14 14.78
CA LEU A 234 14.41 -8.78 13.77
C LEU A 234 14.95 -7.64 12.88
N VAL A 235 14.85 -7.80 11.57
CA VAL A 235 15.13 -6.75 10.58
C VAL A 235 13.84 -6.39 9.86
N VAL A 236 13.53 -5.11 9.77
CA VAL A 236 12.39 -4.58 8.99
C VAL A 236 12.94 -3.81 7.79
N GLY A 237 12.60 -4.28 6.60
CA GLY A 237 12.88 -3.62 5.34
C GLY A 237 11.77 -2.64 5.00
N ALA A 238 12.04 -1.34 5.06
CA ALA A 238 11.07 -0.26 4.88
C ALA A 238 11.57 0.80 3.87
N VAL A 239 12.30 0.36 2.84
CA VAL A 239 12.89 1.24 1.83
C VAL A 239 11.99 1.32 0.61
N LEU A 240 11.53 2.52 0.31
CA LEU A 240 10.68 2.81 -0.84
C LEU A 240 11.43 3.76 -1.77
N VAL A 241 11.50 3.42 -3.05
CA VAL A 241 11.89 4.37 -4.10
C VAL A 241 10.66 4.56 -4.98
N ALA A 242 10.09 5.76 -4.97
CA ALA A 242 8.86 6.04 -5.71
C ALA A 242 9.03 5.71 -7.20
N GLY A 243 8.19 4.81 -7.71
CA GLY A 243 8.17 4.41 -9.13
C GLY A 243 9.38 3.60 -9.60
N ALA A 244 10.15 2.96 -8.70
CA ALA A 244 11.27 2.10 -9.06
C ALA A 244 11.34 0.84 -8.17
N ALA A 245 12.11 -0.15 -8.60
CA ALA A 245 12.37 -1.34 -7.78
C ALA A 245 13.14 -0.99 -6.50
N ALA A 246 12.84 -1.69 -5.41
CA ALA A 246 13.55 -1.51 -4.15
C ALA A 246 15.03 -1.94 -4.28
N PRO A 247 15.99 -1.13 -3.79
CA PRO A 247 17.40 -1.51 -3.80
C PRO A 247 17.64 -2.71 -2.87
N LYS A 248 18.48 -3.65 -3.30
CA LYS A 248 18.92 -4.78 -2.47
C LYS A 248 19.96 -4.32 -1.46
N LEU A 249 19.54 -4.12 -0.21
CA LEU A 249 20.39 -3.62 0.87
C LEU A 249 21.01 -4.72 1.71
N VAL A 250 20.32 -5.87 1.84
CA VAL A 250 20.83 -7.03 2.57
C VAL A 250 21.11 -8.14 1.56
N THR A 251 22.39 -8.48 1.43
CA THR A 251 22.84 -9.52 0.50
C THR A 251 22.63 -10.91 1.10
N ARG A 252 22.52 -11.95 0.26
CA ARG A 252 22.44 -13.35 0.74
C ARG A 252 23.62 -13.70 1.65
N ALA A 253 24.81 -13.17 1.38
CA ALA A 253 25.99 -13.37 2.22
C ALA A 253 25.82 -12.78 3.62
N MET A 254 25.15 -11.62 3.75
CA MET A 254 24.79 -11.06 5.06
C MET A 254 23.77 -11.93 5.78
N VAL A 255 22.74 -12.42 5.08
CA VAL A 255 21.71 -13.31 5.66
C VAL A 255 22.34 -14.61 6.20
N GLY A 256 23.30 -15.19 5.47
CA GLY A 256 24.05 -16.37 5.92
C GLY A 256 24.82 -16.18 7.23
N LYS A 257 25.18 -14.94 7.58
CA LYS A 257 25.88 -14.54 8.82
C LYS A 257 24.93 -14.14 9.96
N MET A 258 23.62 -14.02 9.71
CA MET A 258 22.65 -13.69 10.76
C MET A 258 22.45 -14.85 11.74
N LYS A 259 21.88 -14.54 12.90
CA LYS A 259 21.48 -15.55 13.89
C LYS A 259 20.43 -16.49 13.29
N LYS A 260 20.59 -17.80 13.50
CA LYS A 260 19.59 -18.79 13.07
C LYS A 260 18.29 -18.60 13.84
N GLY A 261 17.18 -18.45 13.13
CA GLY A 261 15.86 -18.09 13.65
C GLY A 261 15.62 -16.58 13.75
N ALA A 262 16.57 -15.72 13.36
CA ALA A 262 16.28 -14.30 13.20
C ALA A 262 15.16 -14.12 12.17
N VAL A 263 14.47 -12.98 12.24
CA VAL A 263 13.34 -12.67 11.38
C VAL A 263 13.66 -11.48 10.49
N MET A 264 13.27 -11.56 9.23
CA MET A 264 13.32 -10.46 8.27
C MET A 264 11.90 -10.21 7.75
N VAL A 265 11.39 -9.00 7.95
CA VAL A 265 10.09 -8.55 7.45
C VAL A 265 10.33 -7.55 6.33
N ASP A 266 10.02 -7.91 5.09
CA ASP A 266 10.23 -7.05 3.92
C ASP A 266 8.94 -6.35 3.52
N ILE A 267 8.72 -5.14 4.02
CA ILE A 267 7.57 -4.31 3.63
C ILE A 267 7.68 -3.90 2.16
N SER A 268 8.91 -3.76 1.65
CA SER A 268 9.20 -3.36 0.28
C SER A 268 8.98 -4.47 -0.76
N ILE A 269 8.42 -5.62 -0.35
CA ILE A 269 8.22 -6.77 -1.24
C ILE A 269 7.34 -6.46 -2.46
N ASP A 270 6.41 -5.51 -2.32
CA ASP A 270 5.54 -5.05 -3.41
C ASP A 270 6.31 -4.41 -4.58
N GLN A 271 7.56 -4.01 -4.34
CA GLN A 271 8.49 -3.46 -5.33
C GLN A 271 9.72 -4.35 -5.53
N GLY A 272 9.57 -5.65 -5.30
CA GLY A 272 10.63 -6.65 -5.45
C GLY A 272 11.46 -6.93 -4.21
N GLY A 273 11.23 -6.21 -3.10
CA GLY A 273 11.87 -6.44 -1.80
C GLY A 273 13.28 -5.85 -1.68
N CYS A 274 13.65 -5.40 -0.48
CA CYS A 274 14.97 -4.83 -0.21
C CYS A 274 16.02 -5.85 0.26
N PHE A 275 15.64 -7.13 0.36
CA PHE A 275 16.56 -8.24 0.65
C PHE A 275 16.77 -9.11 -0.60
N GLU A 276 17.97 -9.63 -0.81
CA GLU A 276 18.27 -10.51 -1.97
C GLU A 276 17.53 -11.86 -1.88
N THR A 277 17.30 -12.36 -0.67
CA THR A 277 16.61 -13.64 -0.39
C THR A 277 15.09 -13.51 -0.32
N SER A 278 14.54 -12.29 -0.46
CA SER A 278 13.10 -12.06 -0.44
C SER A 278 12.40 -12.65 -1.66
N ARG A 279 11.27 -13.33 -1.42
CA ARG A 279 10.30 -13.71 -2.45
C ARG A 279 8.88 -13.47 -1.94
N PRO A 280 7.93 -13.05 -2.80
CA PRO A 280 6.54 -12.85 -2.40
C PRO A 280 5.94 -14.06 -1.69
N THR A 281 5.18 -13.79 -0.63
CA THR A 281 4.41 -14.77 0.15
C THR A 281 2.96 -14.29 0.31
N THR A 282 2.11 -15.10 0.93
CA THR A 282 0.68 -14.80 1.10
C THR A 282 0.29 -14.84 2.57
N HIS A 283 -0.91 -14.33 2.93
CA HIS A 283 -1.41 -14.48 4.31
C HIS A 283 -1.59 -15.96 4.74
N ALA A 284 -1.80 -16.88 3.79
CA ALA A 284 -1.94 -18.30 4.08
C ALA A 284 -0.59 -18.99 4.37
N GLU A 285 0.45 -18.58 3.66
CA GLU A 285 1.82 -19.07 3.82
C GLU A 285 2.76 -17.85 3.98
N PRO A 286 2.73 -17.18 5.15
CA PRO A 286 3.32 -15.85 5.31
C PRO A 286 4.83 -15.85 5.46
N THR A 287 5.42 -17.01 5.77
CA THR A 287 6.85 -17.11 6.01
C THR A 287 7.51 -18.29 5.31
N PHE A 288 8.80 -18.16 5.06
CA PHE A 288 9.69 -19.24 4.68
C PHE A 288 11.03 -19.09 5.40
N VAL A 289 11.82 -20.16 5.43
CA VAL A 289 13.18 -20.13 6.01
C VAL A 289 14.19 -20.23 4.88
N GLU A 290 15.16 -19.31 4.88
CA GLU A 290 16.28 -19.30 3.94
C GLU A 290 17.55 -18.89 4.69
N GLU A 291 18.65 -19.60 4.47
CA GLU A 291 19.89 -19.45 5.25
C GLU A 291 19.68 -19.55 6.78
N GLY A 292 18.62 -20.24 7.21
CA GLY A 292 18.22 -20.36 8.61
C GLY A 292 17.60 -19.11 9.22
N VAL A 293 17.21 -18.12 8.40
CA VAL A 293 16.50 -16.90 8.79
C VAL A 293 15.06 -16.98 8.29
N VAL A 294 14.11 -16.60 9.14
CA VAL A 294 12.68 -16.56 8.81
C VAL A 294 12.40 -15.29 8.02
N HIS A 295 11.81 -15.43 6.84
CA HIS A 295 11.43 -14.33 5.98
C HIS A 295 9.91 -14.17 5.99
N TYR A 296 9.44 -12.96 6.25
CA TYR A 296 8.04 -12.55 6.07
C TYR A 296 7.97 -11.55 4.93
N CYS A 297 7.29 -11.90 3.84
CA CYS A 297 7.31 -11.16 2.58
C CYS A 297 5.91 -11.04 1.97
N VAL A 298 4.88 -10.76 2.80
CA VAL A 298 3.49 -10.75 2.34
C VAL A 298 3.19 -9.45 1.59
N THR A 299 2.77 -9.55 0.33
CA THR A 299 2.56 -8.41 -0.60
C THR A 299 1.28 -7.59 -0.36
N ASN A 300 0.62 -7.80 0.77
CA ASN A 300 -0.62 -7.09 1.10
C ASN A 300 -0.85 -7.06 2.61
N MET A 301 0.18 -6.66 3.37
CA MET A 301 0.10 -6.63 4.83
C MET A 301 -1.16 -5.93 5.36
N PRO A 302 -1.54 -4.73 4.86
CA PRO A 302 -2.72 -4.04 5.37
C PRO A 302 -4.05 -4.79 5.16
N GLY A 303 -4.09 -5.76 4.25
CA GLY A 303 -5.26 -6.62 4.02
C GLY A 303 -5.63 -7.50 5.21
N ALA A 304 -4.71 -7.79 6.13
CA ALA A 304 -4.99 -8.58 7.34
C ALA A 304 -5.68 -7.79 8.46
N VAL A 305 -5.72 -6.45 8.38
CA VAL A 305 -6.41 -5.58 9.34
C VAL A 305 -7.44 -4.69 8.63
N PRO A 306 -8.36 -5.29 7.85
CA PRO A 306 -9.18 -4.60 6.87
C PRO A 306 -10.06 -3.52 7.50
N ARG A 307 -10.51 -3.73 8.75
CA ARG A 307 -11.26 -2.72 9.49
C ARG A 307 -10.43 -1.44 9.60
N THR A 308 -9.22 -1.51 10.15
CA THR A 308 -8.35 -0.33 10.29
C THR A 308 -7.94 0.24 8.93
N SER A 309 -7.48 -0.62 8.01
CA SER A 309 -6.91 -0.17 6.74
C SER A 309 -7.95 0.37 5.76
N THR A 310 -9.19 -0.15 5.74
CA THR A 310 -10.26 0.48 4.96
C THR A 310 -10.55 1.89 5.45
N PHE A 311 -10.78 2.11 6.74
CA PHE A 311 -11.08 3.46 7.23
C PHE A 311 -9.91 4.43 6.98
N ALA A 312 -8.67 3.98 7.18
CA ALA A 312 -7.48 4.79 6.89
C ALA A 312 -7.39 5.17 5.40
N LEU A 313 -7.59 4.21 4.50
CA LEU A 313 -7.57 4.44 3.05
C LEU A 313 -8.72 5.36 2.62
N THR A 314 -9.96 5.07 3.03
CA THR A 314 -11.13 5.81 2.57
C THR A 314 -11.16 7.24 3.10
N ASN A 315 -10.59 7.50 4.28
CA ASN A 315 -10.42 8.88 4.77
C ASN A 315 -9.50 9.69 3.86
N ALA A 316 -8.43 9.07 3.34
CA ALA A 316 -7.50 9.71 2.43
C ALA A 316 -8.06 9.85 1.01
N THR A 317 -8.82 8.86 0.51
CA THR A 317 -9.34 8.87 -0.86
C THR A 317 -10.63 9.69 -1.02
N LEU A 318 -11.44 9.86 0.04
CA LEU A 318 -12.74 10.51 -0.05
C LEU A 318 -12.69 11.93 -0.66
N PRO A 319 -11.74 12.82 -0.34
CA PRO A 319 -11.65 14.13 -0.99
C PRO A 319 -11.50 14.03 -2.51
N TYR A 320 -10.71 13.08 -3.01
CA TYR A 320 -10.52 12.85 -4.45
C TYR A 320 -11.74 12.21 -5.10
N VAL A 321 -12.40 11.27 -4.40
CA VAL A 321 -13.67 10.70 -4.88
C VAL A 321 -14.73 11.80 -5.01
N LYS A 322 -14.85 12.70 -4.03
CA LYS A 322 -15.76 13.84 -4.07
C LYS A 322 -15.42 14.80 -5.21
N ALA A 323 -14.14 15.11 -5.44
CA ALA A 323 -13.71 15.99 -6.53
C ALA A 323 -14.02 15.38 -7.91
N LEU A 324 -13.69 14.10 -8.11
CA LEU A 324 -14.05 13.34 -9.30
C LEU A 324 -15.57 13.34 -9.50
N ALA A 325 -16.34 13.17 -8.43
CA ALA A 325 -17.78 13.09 -8.48
C ALA A 325 -18.49 14.42 -8.76
N ALA A 326 -17.98 15.53 -8.22
CA ALA A 326 -18.55 16.85 -8.40
C ALA A 326 -18.24 17.44 -9.79
N HIS A 327 -17.04 17.20 -10.31
CA HIS A 327 -16.56 17.87 -11.53
C HIS A 327 -16.52 16.97 -12.77
N GLY A 328 -16.60 15.65 -12.59
CA GLY A 328 -16.23 14.70 -13.64
C GLY A 328 -14.72 14.63 -13.81
N THR A 329 -14.25 13.55 -14.43
CA THR A 329 -12.83 13.18 -14.42
C THR A 329 -11.94 14.21 -15.09
N GLN A 330 -12.27 14.67 -16.31
CA GLN A 330 -11.39 15.60 -17.04
C GLN A 330 -11.24 16.94 -16.33
N LYS A 331 -12.32 17.50 -15.77
CA LYS A 331 -12.26 18.77 -15.04
C LYS A 331 -11.58 18.60 -13.68
N ALA A 332 -11.79 17.49 -12.96
CA ALA A 332 -11.07 17.22 -11.72
C ALA A 332 -9.55 17.13 -11.94
N LEU A 333 -9.11 16.46 -13.01
CA LEU A 333 -7.70 16.39 -13.39
C LEU A 333 -7.12 17.75 -13.82
N ALA A 334 -7.95 18.63 -14.41
CA ALA A 334 -7.56 19.98 -14.77
C ALA A 334 -7.34 20.88 -13.54
N LEU A 335 -8.18 20.71 -12.52
CA LEU A 335 -8.16 21.52 -11.30
C LEU A 335 -7.07 21.08 -10.32
N ASP A 336 -6.70 19.80 -10.33
CA ASP A 336 -5.71 19.25 -9.40
C ASP A 336 -4.56 18.55 -10.15
N PRO A 337 -3.39 19.22 -10.29
CA PRO A 337 -2.22 18.62 -10.93
C PRO A 337 -1.69 17.39 -10.17
N HIS A 338 -1.98 17.27 -8.88
CA HIS A 338 -1.56 16.13 -8.07
C HIS A 338 -2.41 14.89 -8.32
N LEU A 339 -3.73 15.08 -8.52
CA LEU A 339 -4.61 14.03 -9.01
C LEU A 339 -4.26 13.64 -10.46
N LEU A 340 -3.87 14.61 -11.29
CA LEU A 340 -3.41 14.35 -12.66
C LEU A 340 -2.17 13.45 -12.71
N ASN A 341 -1.22 13.62 -11.78
CA ASN A 341 -0.08 12.69 -11.67
C ASN A 341 -0.52 11.23 -11.41
N GLY A 342 -1.73 11.04 -10.86
CA GLY A 342 -2.36 9.74 -10.69
C GLY A 342 -2.82 9.08 -11.99
N LEU A 343 -2.95 9.81 -13.10
CA LEU A 343 -3.53 9.30 -14.34
C LEU A 343 -2.57 8.35 -15.06
N ASN A 344 -2.97 7.08 -15.17
CA ASN A 344 -2.13 6.00 -15.71
C ASN A 344 -2.59 5.53 -17.10
N VAL A 345 -3.91 5.44 -17.31
CA VAL A 345 -4.51 5.03 -18.59
C VAL A 345 -5.59 6.04 -18.97
N PHE A 346 -5.57 6.47 -20.23
CA PHE A 346 -6.64 7.31 -20.81
C PHE A 346 -6.95 6.84 -22.23
N GLU A 347 -8.20 6.46 -22.48
CA GLU A 347 -8.74 6.08 -23.79
C GLU A 347 -7.89 5.10 -24.60
N GLY A 348 -7.28 4.12 -23.91
CA GLY A 348 -6.45 3.09 -24.53
C GLY A 348 -4.97 3.42 -24.66
N THR A 349 -4.51 4.51 -24.06
CA THR A 349 -3.09 4.90 -24.03
C THR A 349 -2.55 4.97 -22.61
N ILE A 350 -1.26 4.64 -22.44
CA ILE A 350 -0.54 4.84 -21.17
C ILE A 350 -0.11 6.29 -21.06
N THR A 351 -0.51 6.95 -19.98
CA THR A 351 -0.23 8.37 -19.71
C THR A 351 0.77 8.58 -18.59
N HIS A 352 1.24 7.53 -17.93
CA HIS A 352 2.26 7.60 -16.89
C HIS A 352 3.62 7.11 -17.45
N GLU A 353 4.61 7.99 -17.47
CA GLU A 353 5.91 7.76 -18.13
C GLU A 353 6.65 6.53 -17.58
N ALA A 354 6.77 6.40 -16.26
CA ALA A 354 7.46 5.26 -15.64
C ALA A 354 6.84 3.91 -16.03
N VAL A 355 5.50 3.82 -16.04
CA VAL A 355 4.78 2.62 -16.46
C VAL A 355 5.06 2.29 -17.93
N ALA A 356 5.00 3.28 -18.82
CA ALA A 356 5.27 3.07 -20.23
C ALA A 356 6.71 2.58 -20.47
N ARG A 357 7.69 3.19 -19.79
CA ARG A 357 9.10 2.79 -19.85
C ARG A 357 9.32 1.37 -19.35
N ASP A 358 8.83 1.05 -18.14
CA ASP A 358 9.12 -0.23 -17.48
C ASP A 358 8.42 -1.41 -18.18
N LEU A 359 7.27 -1.17 -18.83
CA LEU A 359 6.55 -2.17 -19.61
C LEU A 359 6.93 -2.21 -21.10
N GLY A 360 7.76 -1.28 -21.58
CA GLY A 360 8.08 -1.14 -23.01
C GLY A 360 6.86 -0.80 -23.89
N LEU A 361 5.92 0.00 -23.38
CA LEU A 361 4.69 0.41 -24.07
C LEU A 361 4.80 1.88 -24.57
N PRO A 362 4.02 2.28 -25.60
CA PRO A 362 3.99 3.66 -26.04
C PRO A 362 3.49 4.62 -24.96
N TYR A 363 4.29 5.65 -24.66
CA TYR A 363 3.91 6.74 -23.78
C TYR A 363 3.18 7.83 -24.56
N ARG A 364 2.01 8.27 -24.07
CA ARG A 364 1.31 9.44 -24.59
C ARG A 364 0.96 10.39 -23.43
N PRO A 365 1.64 11.54 -23.29
CA PRO A 365 1.31 12.48 -22.23
C PRO A 365 -0.14 12.95 -22.37
N TYR A 366 -0.84 13.05 -21.23
CA TYR A 366 -2.16 13.65 -21.19
C TYR A 366 -2.03 15.17 -21.08
N HIS A 367 -2.68 15.87 -22.00
CA HIS A 367 -2.77 17.33 -21.96
C HIS A 367 -4.20 17.72 -21.62
N VAL A 368 -4.36 18.49 -20.55
CA VAL A 368 -5.65 19.07 -20.17
C VAL A 368 -6.13 20.00 -21.29
N SER A 369 -7.32 19.74 -21.83
CA SER A 369 -7.94 20.62 -22.80
C SER A 369 -8.24 21.99 -22.18
N GLN A 370 -7.97 23.08 -22.90
CA GLN A 370 -8.24 24.46 -22.44
C GLN A 370 -9.72 24.67 -22.04
N ALA A 371 -10.65 23.90 -22.61
CA ALA A 371 -12.07 23.97 -22.27
C ALA A 371 -12.42 23.46 -20.86
N HIS A 372 -11.53 22.70 -20.22
CA HIS A 372 -11.71 22.18 -18.86
C HIS A 372 -10.83 22.87 -17.81
N ALA A 373 -9.95 23.77 -18.24
CA ALA A 373 -9.08 24.57 -17.38
C ALA A 373 -9.73 25.85 -16.86
N ALA A 374 -10.92 26.21 -17.38
CA ALA A 374 -11.78 27.30 -16.92
C ALA A 374 -12.96 26.76 -16.08
#